data_AF-A0A060Z5Y9-F1
#
_entry.id   AF-A0A060Z5Y9-F1
#
_cell.length_a   1.000
_cell.length_b   1.000
_cell.length_c   1.000
_cell.angle_alpha   90.00
_cell.angle_beta   90.00
_cell.angle_gamma   90.00
#
_symmetry.space_group_name_H-M   'P 1'
#
loop_
_entity.id
_entity.type
_entity.pdbx_description
1 polymer ?
#
loop_
_entity_poly.entity_id
_entity_poly.type
_entity_poly.pdbx_seq_one_letter_code
_entity_poly.pdbx_strand_id
1 'polypeptide(L)'
;MRDTWVCLSSNYSLPLCQAKTLRKLIQQTFKQFANMNDDQSILKFLEILAPVYRYDKECFKCALGLSWVIQVELAIGPEEGISYLTDKGSTPTHLANFTQVQTIGYSVMEDKERKGMLQLNVAGAAEVPINHFIITLTLP
;
A
#
# COMPACT_ATOMS: atom_id res chain seq x y z
N MET A 1 3.40 -34.67 -7.30
CA MET A 1 3.81 -33.72 -8.36
C MET A 1 3.05 -33.88 -9.68
N ARG A 2 2.40 -35.01 -10.00
CA ARG A 2 1.55 -35.15 -11.21
C ARG A 2 0.14 -34.58 -10.99
N ASP A 3 -0.36 -34.63 -9.76
CA ASP A 3 -1.77 -34.36 -9.46
C ASP A 3 -2.09 -32.87 -9.30
N THR A 4 -1.10 -32.03 -9.00
CA THR A 4 -1.25 -30.57 -8.86
C THR A 4 -1.53 -29.87 -10.21
N TRP A 5 -1.18 -30.50 -11.33
CA TRP A 5 -1.34 -29.92 -12.67
C TRP A 5 -2.76 -30.04 -13.23
N VAL A 6 -3.51 -31.05 -12.78
CA VAL A 6 -4.89 -31.27 -13.23
C VAL A 6 -5.79 -30.12 -12.75
N CYS A 7 -5.51 -29.56 -11.58
CA CYS A 7 -6.26 -28.43 -11.01
C CYS A 7 -6.08 -27.12 -11.80
N LEU A 8 -4.90 -26.87 -12.39
CA LEU A 8 -4.64 -25.68 -13.21
C LEU A 8 -5.31 -25.77 -14.59
N SER A 9 -5.40 -26.96 -15.19
CA SER A 9 -6.11 -27.13 -16.48
C SER A 9 -7.62 -27.12 -16.36
N SER A 10 -8.17 -27.42 -15.17
CA SER A 10 -9.62 -27.58 -14.99
C SER A 10 -10.37 -26.27 -14.70
N ASN A 11 -9.67 -25.22 -14.26
CA ASN A 11 -10.30 -23.93 -13.89
C ASN A 11 -10.21 -22.85 -14.98
N TYR A 12 -9.31 -23.00 -15.95
CA TYR A 12 -9.14 -22.07 -17.05
C TYR A 12 -9.10 -22.90 -18.34
N SER A 13 -10.11 -22.78 -19.20
CA SER A 13 -10.25 -23.49 -20.47
C SER A 13 -9.14 -23.15 -21.47
N LEU A 14 -7.90 -23.51 -21.15
CA LEU A 14 -6.70 -23.25 -21.95
C LEU A 14 -6.63 -24.28 -23.09
N PRO A 15 -6.61 -23.87 -24.38
CA PRO A 15 -6.41 -24.79 -25.49
C PRO A 15 -5.21 -25.71 -25.29
N LEU A 16 -5.31 -26.97 -25.73
CA LEU A 16 -4.31 -28.02 -25.49
C LEU A 16 -2.88 -27.64 -25.95
N CYS A 17 -2.75 -26.85 -27.02
CA CYS A 17 -1.47 -26.29 -27.47
C CYS A 17 -0.89 -25.28 -26.48
N GLN A 18 -1.72 -24.45 -25.85
CA GLN A 18 -1.31 -23.56 -24.78
C GLN A 18 -0.95 -24.34 -23.51
N ALA A 19 -1.62 -25.45 -23.19
CA ALA A 19 -1.28 -26.28 -22.03
C ALA A 19 0.14 -26.87 -22.11
N LYS A 20 0.59 -27.30 -23.30
CA LYS A 20 1.96 -27.81 -23.51
C LYS A 20 3.01 -26.71 -23.32
N THR A 21 2.77 -25.53 -23.88
CA THR A 21 3.68 -24.37 -23.74
C THR A 21 3.72 -23.88 -22.30
N LEU A 22 2.56 -23.76 -21.65
CA LEU A 22 2.44 -23.37 -20.25
C LEU A 22 3.18 -24.35 -19.34
N ARG A 23 3.04 -25.67 -19.57
CA ARG A 23 3.79 -26.69 -18.83
C ARG A 23 5.29 -26.48 -18.95
N LYS A 24 5.80 -26.24 -20.17
CA LYS A 24 7.23 -25.98 -20.38
C LYS A 24 7.67 -24.71 -19.65
N LEU A 25 6.87 -23.64 -19.72
CA LEU A 25 7.17 -22.39 -19.04
C LEU A 25 7.24 -22.56 -17.52
N ILE A 26 6.22 -23.20 -16.92
CA ILE A 26 6.21 -23.41 -15.47
C ILE A 26 7.38 -24.31 -15.03
N GLN A 27 7.70 -25.37 -15.78
CA GLN A 27 8.86 -26.22 -15.48
C GLN A 27 10.19 -25.45 -15.58
N GLN A 28 10.35 -24.60 -16.59
CA GLN A 28 11.54 -23.77 -16.77
C GLN A 28 11.67 -22.73 -15.66
N THR A 29 10.59 -22.06 -15.30
CA THR A 29 10.57 -21.08 -14.21
C THR A 29 10.82 -21.76 -12.87
N PHE A 30 10.17 -22.90 -12.59
CA PHE A 30 10.35 -23.62 -11.33
C PHE A 30 11.80 -24.04 -11.09
N LYS A 31 12.53 -24.44 -12.14
CA LYS A 31 13.96 -24.78 -12.03
C LYS A 31 14.83 -23.64 -11.48
N GLN A 32 14.43 -22.38 -11.69
CA GLN A 32 15.15 -21.21 -11.16
C GLN A 32 15.01 -21.08 -9.64
N PHE A 33 13.97 -21.67 -9.06
CA PHE A 33 13.62 -21.55 -7.64
C PHE A 33 13.67 -22.90 -6.90
N ALA A 34 14.02 -23.99 -7.57
CA ALA A 34 13.91 -25.36 -7.04
C ALA A 34 14.77 -25.65 -5.79
N ASN A 35 15.78 -24.83 -5.53
CA ASN A 35 16.68 -24.99 -4.38
C ASN A 35 16.29 -24.10 -3.17
N MET A 36 15.20 -23.33 -3.27
CA MET A 36 14.74 -22.48 -2.19
C MET A 36 13.96 -23.28 -1.15
N ASN A 37 14.16 -22.96 0.13
CA ASN A 37 13.28 -23.43 1.20
C ASN A 37 12.02 -22.54 1.30
N ASP A 38 11.14 -22.83 2.26
CA ASP A 38 9.86 -22.12 2.43
C ASP A 38 10.08 -20.62 2.68
N ASP A 39 10.97 -20.26 3.60
CA ASP A 39 11.27 -18.86 3.93
C ASP A 39 11.83 -18.09 2.73
N GLN A 40 12.80 -18.69 2.02
CA GLN A 40 13.39 -18.10 0.82
C GLN A 40 12.34 -17.93 -0.29
N SER A 41 11.42 -18.88 -0.42
CA SER A 41 10.34 -18.82 -1.42
C SER A 41 9.37 -17.69 -1.12
N ILE A 42 8.99 -17.50 0.15
CA ILE A 42 8.12 -16.39 0.59
C ILE A 42 8.79 -15.05 0.36
N LEU A 43 10.06 -14.90 0.78
CA LEU A 43 10.80 -13.66 0.56
C LEU A 43 10.94 -13.35 -0.93
N LYS A 44 11.25 -14.35 -1.76
CA LYS A 44 11.36 -14.16 -3.20
C LYS A 44 10.03 -13.78 -3.85
N PHE A 45 8.93 -14.34 -3.38
CA PHE A 45 7.59 -13.95 -3.82
C PHE A 45 7.31 -12.48 -3.53
N LEU A 46 7.58 -12.02 -2.30
CA LEU A 46 7.40 -10.63 -1.91
C LEU A 46 8.30 -9.66 -2.68
N GLU A 47 9.54 -10.08 -2.98
CA GLU A 47 10.48 -9.33 -3.82
C GLU A 47 9.95 -9.16 -5.26
N ILE A 48 9.38 -10.21 -5.84
CA ILE A 48 8.78 -10.17 -7.19
C ILE A 48 7.49 -9.33 -7.20
N LEU A 49 6.71 -9.37 -6.12
CA LEU A 49 5.42 -8.68 -6.01
C LEU A 49 5.58 -7.16 -5.78
N ALA A 50 6.57 -6.76 -4.97
CA ALA A 50 6.77 -5.36 -4.56
C ALA A 50 6.75 -4.31 -5.69
N PRO A 51 7.40 -4.50 -6.86
CA PRO A 51 7.40 -3.49 -7.91
C PRO A 51 6.05 -3.34 -8.63
N VAL A 52 5.19 -4.36 -8.60
CA VAL A 52 3.89 -4.34 -9.30
C VAL A 52 2.72 -4.06 -8.36
N TYR A 53 2.89 -4.30 -7.06
CA TYR A 53 1.87 -4.09 -6.05
C TYR A 53 2.51 -3.63 -4.74
N ARG A 54 2.13 -2.42 -4.31
CA ARG A 54 2.58 -1.83 -3.04
C ARG A 54 1.75 -2.38 -1.89
N TYR A 55 2.18 -3.51 -1.35
CA TYR A 55 1.59 -4.14 -0.17
C TYR A 55 2.09 -3.52 1.15
N ASP A 56 3.14 -2.71 1.07
CA ASP A 56 3.86 -2.11 2.20
C ASP A 56 3.23 -0.81 2.68
N LYS A 57 2.26 -0.25 1.94
CA LYS A 57 1.60 1.01 2.30
C LYS A 57 0.12 1.03 1.99
N GLU A 58 -0.60 1.83 2.75
CA GLU A 58 -2.01 2.14 2.50
C GLU A 58 -2.16 3.59 2.03
N CYS A 59 -3.07 3.81 1.08
CA CYS A 59 -3.36 5.13 0.51
C CYS A 59 -4.81 5.55 0.81
N PHE A 60 -4.98 6.77 1.34
CA PHE A 60 -6.27 7.33 1.71
C PHE A 60 -6.50 8.66 1.02
N LYS A 61 -7.61 8.81 0.31
CA LYS A 61 -8.02 10.11 -0.23
C LYS A 61 -8.60 10.95 0.90
N CYS A 62 -8.01 12.12 1.13
CA CYS A 62 -8.38 12.96 2.25
C CYS A 62 -8.09 14.44 1.98
N ALA A 63 -8.53 15.27 2.90
CA ALA A 63 -8.21 16.69 2.89
C ALA A 63 -7.19 17.00 3.99
N LEU A 64 -6.13 17.74 3.67
CA LEU A 64 -5.11 18.16 4.63
C LEU A 64 -5.18 19.68 4.84
N GLY A 65 -5.20 20.13 6.10
CA GLY A 65 -5.04 21.55 6.47
C GLY A 65 -6.09 22.08 7.47
N LEU A 66 -5.81 23.28 7.99
CA LEU A 66 -6.64 23.98 8.99
C LEU A 66 -7.51 25.07 8.35
N SER A 67 -6.88 26.11 7.81
CA SER A 67 -7.56 27.24 7.16
C SER A 67 -7.56 27.14 5.64
N TRP A 68 -6.53 26.52 5.08
CA TRP A 68 -6.44 26.17 3.67
C TRP A 68 -6.41 24.65 3.57
N VAL A 69 -7.45 24.09 2.95
CA VAL A 69 -7.66 22.65 2.86
C VAL A 69 -7.35 22.21 1.43
N ILE A 70 -6.45 21.24 1.29
CA ILE A 70 -6.06 20.66 0.00
C ILE A 70 -6.47 19.19 -0.06
N GLN A 71 -7.01 18.76 -1.20
CA GLN A 71 -7.28 17.33 -1.45
C GLN A 71 -5.97 16.64 -1.80
N VAL A 72 -5.68 15.55 -1.11
CA VAL A 72 -4.44 14.79 -1.25
C VAL A 72 -4.73 13.29 -1.15
N GLU A 73 -3.76 12.49 -1.53
CA GLU A 73 -3.71 11.07 -1.23
C GLU A 73 -2.65 10.85 -0.13
N LEU A 74 -3.10 10.59 1.10
CA LEU A 74 -2.24 10.27 2.22
C LEU A 74 -1.71 8.85 2.05
N ALA A 75 -0.39 8.69 2.06
CA ALA A 75 0.31 7.43 2.03
C ALA A 75 0.93 7.14 3.40
N ILE A 76 0.59 5.99 3.97
CA ILE A 76 1.09 5.54 5.27
C ILE A 76 1.79 4.19 5.09
N GLY A 77 3.07 4.12 5.43
CA GLY A 77 3.86 2.90 5.33
C GLY A 77 5.20 3.01 6.08
N PRO A 78 5.94 1.90 6.25
CA PRO A 78 7.18 1.87 7.02
C PRO A 78 8.29 2.69 6.34
N GLU A 79 8.39 2.63 5.02
CA GLU A 79 9.40 3.36 4.23
C GLU A 79 9.04 4.85 4.06
N GLU A 80 7.75 5.16 3.89
CA GLU A 80 7.28 6.52 3.59
C GLU A 80 6.97 7.34 4.85
N GLY A 81 6.81 6.68 6.00
CA GLY A 81 6.22 7.27 7.21
C GLY A 81 4.78 7.72 6.97
N ILE A 82 4.46 8.93 7.42
CA ILE A 82 3.22 9.64 7.09
C ILE A 82 3.58 10.66 6.01
N SER A 83 3.07 10.44 4.80
CA SER A 83 3.38 11.26 3.61
C SER A 83 2.11 11.56 2.80
N TYR A 84 2.13 12.56 1.93
CA TYR A 84 1.00 12.83 1.03
C TYR A 84 1.44 13.04 -0.42
N LEU A 85 0.53 12.75 -1.35
CA LEU A 85 0.68 13.01 -2.78
C LEU A 85 -0.42 13.97 -3.24
N THR A 86 -0.07 14.92 -4.10
CA THR A 86 -1.04 15.82 -4.74
C THR A 86 -1.53 15.26 -6.09
N ASP A 87 -0.71 14.46 -6.76
CA ASP A 87 -1.01 13.88 -8.08
C ASP A 87 -0.52 12.43 -8.19
N LYS A 88 -1.17 11.63 -9.04
CA LYS A 88 -0.80 10.23 -9.28
C LYS A 88 0.57 10.16 -9.95
N GLY A 89 1.59 9.75 -9.19
CA GLY A 89 2.96 9.57 -9.67
C GLY A 89 3.93 10.68 -9.28
N SER A 90 3.49 11.67 -8.49
CA SER A 90 4.44 12.59 -7.86
C SER A 90 5.25 11.88 -6.77
N THR A 91 6.43 12.40 -6.47
CA THR A 91 7.19 12.02 -5.28
C THR A 91 6.35 12.35 -4.02
N PRO A 92 6.15 11.41 -3.07
CA PRO A 92 5.45 11.71 -1.83
C PRO A 92 6.16 12.81 -1.04
N THR A 93 5.39 13.76 -0.52
CA THR A 93 5.89 14.78 0.41
C THR A 93 5.78 14.24 1.82
N HIS A 94 6.93 14.12 2.50
CA HIS A 94 7.00 13.60 3.85
C HIS A 94 6.45 14.61 4.88
N LEU A 95 5.56 14.14 5.77
CA LEU A 95 4.99 14.94 6.85
C LEU A 95 5.66 14.63 8.19
N ALA A 96 5.74 13.34 8.54
CA ALA A 96 6.26 12.90 9.82
C ALA A 96 6.62 11.41 9.82
N ASN A 97 7.56 11.04 10.68
CA ASN A 97 7.77 9.65 11.07
C ASN A 97 6.83 9.26 12.22
N PHE A 98 6.54 7.97 12.34
CA PHE A 98 5.71 7.44 13.43
C PHE A 98 6.29 7.74 14.82
N THR A 99 7.62 7.76 14.95
CA THR A 99 8.31 8.06 16.21
C THR A 99 8.13 9.51 16.67
N GLN A 100 7.72 10.40 15.76
CA GLN A 100 7.50 11.81 16.07
C GLN A 100 6.05 12.08 16.50
N VAL A 101 5.11 11.17 16.28
CA VAL A 101 3.70 11.38 16.67
C VAL A 101 3.57 11.33 18.19
N GLN A 102 3.13 12.43 18.79
CA GLN A 102 2.91 12.58 20.23
C GLN A 102 1.50 12.19 20.64
N THR A 103 0.49 12.67 19.90
CA THR A 103 -0.92 12.39 20.20
C THR A 103 -1.75 12.29 18.93
N ILE A 104 -2.79 11.45 18.98
CA ILE A 104 -3.77 11.26 17.90
C ILE A 104 -5.15 11.61 18.46
N GLY A 105 -5.77 12.66 17.92
CA GLY A 105 -7.14 13.06 18.20
C GLY A 105 -8.08 12.66 17.07
N TYR A 106 -9.32 12.29 17.39
CA TYR A 106 -10.35 11.98 16.42
C TYR A 106 -11.68 12.63 16.81
N SER A 107 -12.40 13.15 15.83
CA SER A 107 -13.77 13.63 16.02
C SER A 107 -14.61 13.41 14.76
N VAL A 108 -15.89 13.09 14.93
CA VAL A 108 -16.86 13.03 13.84
C VAL A 108 -17.29 14.46 13.49
N MET A 109 -17.32 14.80 12.21
CA MET A 109 -17.89 16.07 11.74
C MET A 109 -19.41 15.91 11.61
N GLU A 110 -20.17 16.87 12.14
CA GLU A 110 -21.66 16.84 12.15
C GLU A 110 -22.30 17.15 10.79
N ASP A 111 -21.55 17.00 9.68
CA ASP A 111 -22.03 17.30 8.34
C ASP A 111 -22.84 16.14 7.71
N LYS A 112 -23.64 16.48 6.69
CA LYS A 112 -24.45 15.51 5.90
C LYS A 112 -23.61 14.41 5.26
N GLU A 113 -22.34 14.68 5.00
CA GLU A 113 -21.34 13.72 4.53
C GLU A 113 -20.59 13.24 5.77
N ARG A 114 -20.75 11.98 6.17
CA ARG A 114 -20.13 11.39 7.37
C ARG A 114 -18.59 11.45 7.31
N LYS A 115 -18.01 12.61 7.60
CA LYS A 115 -16.57 12.88 7.60
C LYS A 115 -16.01 12.72 9.01
N GLY A 116 -14.84 12.12 9.11
CA GLY A 116 -14.05 12.08 10.32
C GLY A 116 -12.88 13.06 10.21
N MET A 117 -12.54 13.73 11.31
CA MET A 117 -11.35 14.54 11.44
C MET A 117 -10.34 13.81 12.33
N LEU A 118 -9.13 13.63 11.82
CA LEU A 118 -7.98 13.11 12.54
C LEU A 118 -6.98 14.24 12.77
N GLN A 119 -6.53 14.41 14.02
CA GLN A 119 -5.57 15.42 14.42
C GLN A 119 -4.30 14.71 14.91
N LEU A 120 -3.17 14.97 14.26
CA LEU A 120 -1.88 14.41 14.65
C LEU A 120 -1.00 15.52 15.24
N ASN A 121 -0.60 15.38 16.49
CA ASN A 121 0.41 16.24 17.10
C ASN A 121 1.79 15.58 16.91
N VAL A 122 2.77 16.32 16.38
CA VAL A 122 4.07 15.78 15.99
C VAL A 122 5.22 16.57 16.64
N ALA A 123 6.16 15.84 17.24
CA ALA A 123 7.35 16.38 17.87
C ALA A 123 8.34 16.95 16.84
N GLY A 124 8.89 18.13 17.12
CA GLY A 124 9.99 18.70 16.33
C GLY A 124 9.58 19.36 15.02
N ALA A 125 8.29 19.65 14.80
CA ALA A 125 7.82 20.54 13.74
C ALA A 125 8.18 22.02 14.07
N ALA A 126 9.46 22.28 14.30
CA ALA A 126 9.99 23.60 14.55
C ALA A 126 10.30 24.29 13.21
N GLU A 127 9.25 24.71 12.50
CA GLU A 127 9.20 25.90 11.63
C GLU A 127 7.83 25.87 10.90
N VAL A 128 7.04 26.96 11.06
CA VAL A 128 5.63 27.13 10.60
C VAL A 128 4.58 26.53 11.59
N PRO A 129 3.44 27.18 11.88
CA PRO A 129 2.51 26.79 12.96
C PRO A 129 1.68 25.52 12.65
N ILE A 130 2.37 24.42 12.38
CA ILE A 130 1.81 23.12 12.02
C ILE A 130 2.42 22.05 12.93
N ASN A 131 2.40 22.27 14.25
CA ASN A 131 2.58 21.16 15.21
C ASN A 131 1.41 20.18 15.17
N HIS A 132 0.33 20.55 14.47
CA HIS A 132 -0.89 19.78 14.33
C HIS A 132 -1.21 19.59 12.84
N PHE A 133 -1.17 18.36 12.37
CA PHE A 133 -1.76 18.00 11.08
C PHE A 133 -3.23 17.66 11.29
N ILE A 134 -4.12 18.36 10.58
CA ILE A 134 -5.53 17.98 10.50
C ILE A 134 -5.77 17.29 9.18
N ILE A 135 -6.23 16.03 9.28
CA ILE A 135 -6.56 15.16 8.17
C ILE A 135 -8.07 14.89 8.24
N THR A 136 -8.80 15.34 7.22
CA THR A 136 -10.22 15.05 7.09
C THR A 136 -10.40 13.84 6.19
N LEU A 137 -10.86 12.73 6.78
CA LEU A 137 -11.15 11.46 6.11
C LEU A 137 -12.64 11.38 5.81
N THR A 138 -13.01 10.99 4.59
CA THR A 138 -14.39 10.62 4.27
C THR A 138 -14.61 9.16 4.64
N LEU A 139 -15.52 8.87 5.55
CA LEU A 139 -15.85 7.50 5.93
C LEU A 139 -16.79 6.87 4.87
N PRO A 140 -16.64 5.58 4.56
CA PRO A 140 -17.56 4.87 3.67
C PRO A 140 -18.98 4.77 4.21
#